data_AF-A0A8B5WYA2-F1
#
_entry.id   AF-A0A8B5WYA2-F1
#
_cell.length_a   1.000
_cell.length_b   1.000
_cell.length_c   1.000
_cell.angle_alpha   90.00
_cell.angle_beta   90.00
_cell.angle_gamma   90.00
#
_symmetry.space_group_name_H-M   'P 1'
#
loop_
_entity.id
_entity.type
_entity.pdbx_description
1 polymer ?
#
loop_
_entity_poly.entity_id
_entity_poly.type
_entity_poly.pdbx_seq_one_letter_code
_entity_poly.pdbx_strand_id
1 'polypeptide(L)'
;MSVDAPPLEIARAGGLFSERQIILPLTVASLIALATALTVAHFQALAALPAGLHRYLGNGYCQVMIGLFFAITLYAALHYLGLHVERRHLQQRFGPVADSRAARWLDWLGYLSGRRADGDEDFPGALRRWYGNARSREDFAHLSDYFLLLRGQQHQHNFAPIGFAIWVLPLLGFIGTVVGITQAIGGLEQAVTPAAAASGLSTVLGGLKFAFDTTFIGLVLVIPTMLYLLALRARAQKLDMVYYQILLDRRFHAASA
;
A
#
# COMPACT_ATOMS: atom_id res chain seq x y z
N MET A 1 46.71 2.99 -17.64
CA MET A 1 45.86 4.19 -17.71
C MET A 1 44.60 3.89 -16.90
N SER A 2 44.59 4.31 -15.64
CA SER A 2 43.52 4.04 -14.68
C SER A 2 42.27 4.80 -15.12
N VAL A 3 41.21 4.07 -15.44
CA VAL A 3 39.89 4.65 -15.65
C VAL A 3 39.35 4.95 -14.25
N ASP A 4 39.48 6.20 -13.81
CA ASP A 4 38.81 6.69 -12.62
C ASP A 4 37.30 6.52 -12.85
N ALA A 5 36.71 5.54 -12.16
CA ALA A 5 35.26 5.45 -12.06
C ALA A 5 34.77 6.75 -11.40
N PRO A 6 33.79 7.46 -11.98
CA PRO A 6 33.28 8.67 -11.34
C PRO A 6 32.78 8.32 -9.92
N PRO A 7 33.07 9.15 -8.91
CA PRO A 7 32.63 8.87 -7.55
C PRO A 7 31.10 8.73 -7.54
N LEU A 8 30.62 7.62 -6.96
CA LEU A 8 29.21 7.38 -6.70
C LEU A 8 28.70 8.50 -5.79
N GLU A 9 28.13 9.56 -6.36
CA GLU A 9 27.42 10.59 -5.61
C GLU A 9 26.20 9.93 -4.96
N ILE A 10 26.33 9.57 -3.68
CA ILE A 10 25.27 9.02 -2.83
C ILE A 10 24.01 9.90 -2.87
N ALA A 11 24.18 11.21 -3.14
CA ALA A 11 23.09 12.17 -3.36
C ALA A 11 22.19 11.85 -4.57
N ARG A 12 22.70 11.24 -5.66
CA ARG A 12 21.87 10.81 -6.81
C ARG A 12 21.15 9.49 -6.58
N ALA A 13 21.69 8.63 -5.72
CA ALA A 13 21.02 7.40 -5.30
C ALA A 13 19.74 7.67 -4.48
N GLY A 14 19.60 8.87 -3.90
CA GLY A 14 18.38 9.32 -3.22
C GLY A 14 17.14 9.42 -4.11
N GLY A 15 17.30 9.46 -5.45
CA GLY A 15 16.18 9.40 -6.39
C GLY A 15 15.53 8.01 -6.47
N LEU A 16 16.33 6.95 -6.36
CA LEU A 16 15.87 5.55 -6.41
C LEU A 16 15.06 5.15 -5.16
N PHE A 17 15.43 5.70 -4.00
CA PHE A 17 14.76 5.49 -2.71
C PHE A 17 14.12 6.79 -2.22
N SER A 18 13.25 7.39 -3.04
CA SER A 18 12.50 8.54 -2.56
C SER A 18 11.46 8.06 -1.54
N GLU A 19 11.71 8.31 -0.24
CA GLU A 19 10.74 8.08 0.85
C GLU A 19 9.35 8.66 0.53
N ARG A 20 9.31 9.66 -0.35
CA ARG A 20 8.12 10.29 -0.90
C ARG A 20 7.15 9.29 -1.55
N GLN A 21 7.64 8.20 -2.14
CA GLN A 21 6.80 7.13 -2.72
C GLN A 21 5.99 6.37 -1.65
N ILE A 22 6.39 6.45 -0.38
CA ILE A 22 5.64 5.89 0.73
C ILE A 22 4.87 7.00 1.46
N ILE A 23 5.57 8.06 1.87
CA ILE A 23 5.03 9.09 2.76
C ILE A 23 3.87 9.86 2.13
N LEU A 24 3.97 10.25 0.85
CA LEU A 24 2.93 11.03 0.21
C LEU A 24 1.61 10.25 0.04
N PRO A 25 1.58 9.06 -0.60
CA PRO A 25 0.33 8.31 -0.72
C PRO A 25 -0.21 7.87 0.65
N LEU A 26 0.67 7.60 1.63
CA LEU A 26 0.25 7.26 2.99
C LEU A 26 -0.41 8.42 3.71
N THR A 27 0.17 9.63 3.64
CA THR A 27 -0.41 10.82 4.27
C THR A 27 -1.73 11.20 3.61
N VAL A 28 -1.81 11.18 2.28
CA VAL A 28 -3.06 11.42 1.55
C VAL A 28 -4.14 10.41 1.94
N ALA A 29 -3.82 9.10 1.90
CA ALA A 29 -4.76 8.06 2.27
C ALA A 29 -5.22 8.19 3.73
N SER A 30 -4.30 8.52 4.65
CA SER A 30 -4.61 8.70 6.07
C SER A 30 -5.48 9.92 6.32
N LEU A 31 -5.22 11.05 5.65
CA LEU A 31 -6.03 12.27 5.77
C LEU A 31 -7.45 12.04 5.24
N ILE A 32 -7.59 11.39 4.08
CA ILE A 32 -8.90 11.06 3.50
C ILE A 32 -9.64 10.08 4.42
N ALA A 33 -8.97 9.06 4.93
CA ALA A 33 -9.58 8.11 5.85
C ALA A 33 -10.03 8.79 7.15
N LEU A 34 -9.20 9.65 7.73
CA LEU A 34 -9.54 10.41 8.92
C LEU A 34 -10.72 11.35 8.67
N ALA A 35 -10.70 12.12 7.59
CA ALA A 35 -11.81 13.00 7.21
C ALA A 35 -13.12 12.22 7.02
N THR A 36 -13.04 11.05 6.38
CA THR A 36 -14.20 10.17 6.16
C THR A 36 -14.72 9.62 7.49
N ALA A 37 -13.83 9.17 8.37
CA ALA A 37 -14.19 8.67 9.69
C ALA A 37 -14.84 9.76 10.56
N LEU A 38 -14.30 10.99 10.54
CA LEU A 38 -14.88 12.14 11.24
C LEU A 38 -16.24 12.55 10.66
N THR A 39 -16.37 12.52 9.34
CA THR A 39 -17.65 12.79 8.66
C THR A 39 -18.69 11.75 9.06
N VAL A 40 -18.32 10.47 9.02
CA VAL A 40 -19.20 9.38 9.47
C VAL A 40 -19.56 9.54 10.94
N ALA A 41 -18.61 9.87 11.82
CA ALA A 41 -18.89 10.11 13.24
C ALA A 41 -19.79 11.33 13.48
N HIS A 42 -19.64 12.40 12.70
CA HIS A 42 -20.43 13.63 12.82
C HIS A 42 -21.86 13.46 12.30
N PHE A 43 -22.04 12.76 11.18
CA PHE A 43 -23.34 12.51 10.55
C PHE A 43 -24.04 11.24 11.05
N GLN A 44 -23.48 10.57 12.06
CA GLN A 44 -24.09 9.42 12.74
C GLN A 44 -25.30 9.84 13.61
N ALA A 45 -26.34 10.38 12.98
CA ALA A 45 -27.71 10.19 13.42
C ALA A 45 -28.16 8.81 12.91
N LEU A 46 -27.80 7.72 13.60
CA LEU A 46 -28.01 6.33 13.13
C LEU A 46 -29.49 5.92 13.13
N ALA A 47 -30.29 6.40 12.19
CA ALA A 47 -31.65 5.93 11.94
C ALA A 47 -31.78 5.00 10.70
N ALA A 48 -30.70 4.77 9.92
CA ALA A 48 -30.81 4.07 8.63
C ALA A 48 -29.65 3.12 8.26
N LEU A 49 -28.86 2.63 9.23
CA LEU A 49 -27.84 1.61 8.93
C LEU A 49 -28.39 0.18 9.10
N PRO A 50 -28.00 -0.78 8.24
CA PRO A 50 -28.38 -2.17 8.42
C PRO A 50 -27.95 -2.67 9.81
N ALA A 51 -28.82 -3.43 10.49
CA ALA A 51 -28.63 -3.83 11.88
C ALA A 51 -27.26 -4.49 12.15
N GLY A 52 -26.73 -5.25 11.19
CA GLY A 52 -25.41 -5.88 11.29
C GLY A 52 -24.25 -4.88 11.33
N LEU A 53 -24.32 -3.77 10.59
CA LEU A 53 -23.23 -2.79 10.51
C LEU A 53 -23.24 -1.83 11.71
N HIS A 54 -24.43 -1.48 12.20
CA HIS A 54 -24.62 -0.69 13.41
C HIS A 54 -23.89 -1.32 14.62
N ARG A 55 -23.90 -2.65 14.73
CA ARG A 55 -23.21 -3.41 15.79
C ARG A 55 -21.71 -3.10 15.88
N TYR A 56 -21.02 -3.02 14.74
CA TYR A 56 -19.57 -2.82 14.70
C TYR A 56 -19.23 -1.32 14.69
N LEU A 57 -20.01 -0.52 13.97
CA LEU A 57 -19.82 0.94 13.96
C LEU A 57 -20.20 1.59 15.29
N GLY A 58 -21.02 0.96 16.13
CA GLY A 58 -21.29 1.46 17.49
C GLY A 58 -20.13 1.25 18.48
N ASN A 59 -19.12 0.45 18.12
CA ASN A 59 -17.96 0.19 18.95
C ASN A 59 -16.74 0.99 18.46
N GLY A 60 -16.29 1.95 19.28
CA GLY A 60 -15.14 2.81 18.94
C GLY A 60 -13.86 2.04 18.61
N TYR A 61 -13.63 0.88 19.23
CA TYR A 61 -12.47 0.04 18.91
C TYR A 61 -12.56 -0.53 17.48
N CYS A 62 -13.73 -1.06 17.12
CA CYS A 62 -13.99 -1.57 15.77
C CYS A 62 -13.95 -0.45 14.73
N GLN A 63 -14.42 0.76 15.06
CA GLN A 63 -14.32 1.92 14.18
C GLN A 63 -12.87 2.24 13.82
N VAL A 64 -11.94 2.18 14.78
CA VAL A 64 -10.50 2.40 14.54
C VAL A 64 -9.94 1.33 13.61
N MET A 65 -10.27 0.05 13.82
CA MET A 65 -9.83 -1.05 12.94
C MET A 65 -10.35 -0.87 11.50
N ILE A 66 -11.62 -0.49 11.35
CA ILE A 66 -12.24 -0.23 10.04
C ILE A 66 -11.60 0.99 9.38
N GLY A 67 -11.33 2.06 10.13
CA GLY A 67 -10.65 3.25 9.64
C GLY A 67 -9.24 2.97 9.14
N LEU A 68 -8.47 2.16 9.90
CA LEU A 68 -7.15 1.68 9.48
C LEU A 68 -7.24 0.88 8.17
N PHE A 69 -8.17 -0.06 8.08
CA PHE A 69 -8.38 -0.83 6.85
C PHE A 69 -8.77 0.05 5.66
N PHE A 70 -9.61 1.06 5.87
CA PHE A 70 -9.99 2.01 4.82
C PHE A 70 -8.79 2.84 4.34
N ALA A 71 -7.94 3.33 5.25
CA ALA A 71 -6.71 4.02 4.90
C ALA A 71 -5.77 3.12 4.06
N ILE A 72 -5.61 1.86 4.44
CA ILE A 72 -4.79 0.89 3.70
C ILE A 72 -5.38 0.54 2.35
N THR A 73 -6.71 0.47 2.24
CA THR A 73 -7.41 0.26 0.97
C THR A 73 -7.17 1.43 0.02
N LEU A 74 -7.27 2.67 0.51
CA LEU A 74 -6.96 3.87 -0.27
C LEU A 74 -5.49 3.91 -0.69
N TYR A 75 -4.57 3.58 0.22
CA TYR A 75 -3.15 3.48 -0.07
C TYR A 75 -2.86 2.46 -1.18
N ALA A 76 -3.45 1.27 -1.08
CA ALA A 76 -3.33 0.23 -2.09
C ALA A 76 -3.93 0.68 -3.44
N ALA A 77 -5.06 1.38 -3.42
CA ALA A 77 -5.68 1.96 -4.61
C ALA A 77 -4.77 2.99 -5.29
N LEU A 78 -4.16 3.91 -4.54
CA LEU A 78 -3.23 4.90 -5.08
C LEU A 78 -2.03 4.22 -5.76
N HIS A 79 -1.45 3.18 -5.14
CA HIS A 79 -0.35 2.43 -5.74
C HIS A 79 -0.76 1.61 -6.96
N TYR A 80 -1.97 1.06 -6.94
CA TYR A 80 -2.56 0.37 -8.08
C TYR A 80 -2.75 1.33 -9.25
N LEU A 81 -3.30 2.53 -9.00
CA LEU A 81 -3.45 3.58 -10.02
C LEU A 81 -2.07 4.02 -10.55
N GLY A 82 -1.07 4.23 -9.69
CA GLY A 82 0.28 4.58 -10.12
C GLY A 82 0.90 3.53 -11.06
N LEU A 83 0.70 2.23 -10.78
CA LEU A 83 1.18 1.14 -11.67
C LEU A 83 0.43 1.13 -13.02
N HIS A 84 -0.84 1.51 -13.03
CA HIS A 84 -1.60 1.67 -14.27
C HIS A 84 -1.11 2.82 -15.12
N VAL A 85 -0.78 3.96 -14.50
CA VAL A 85 -0.21 5.12 -15.21
C VAL A 85 1.15 4.74 -15.80
N GLU A 86 2.02 4.11 -15.03
CA GLU A 86 3.35 3.65 -15.50
C GLU A 86 3.24 2.70 -16.71
N ARG A 87 2.29 1.75 -16.67
CA ARG A 87 2.01 0.87 -17.80
C ARG A 87 1.57 1.63 -19.05
N ARG A 88 0.71 2.65 -18.90
CA ARG A 88 0.27 3.47 -20.03
C ARG A 88 1.41 4.31 -20.60
N HIS A 89 2.28 4.86 -19.74
CA HIS A 89 3.44 5.63 -20.18
C HIS A 89 4.42 4.76 -20.99
N LEU A 90 4.63 3.51 -20.59
CA LEU A 90 5.38 2.56 -21.42
C LEU A 90 4.68 2.38 -22.78
N GLN A 91 3.37 2.09 -22.81
CA GLN A 91 2.65 1.94 -24.08
C GLN A 91 2.72 3.18 -24.99
N GLN A 92 2.64 4.39 -24.43
CA GLN A 92 2.72 5.64 -25.19
C GLN A 92 4.13 5.93 -25.70
N ARG A 93 5.17 5.64 -24.89
CA ARG A 93 6.58 5.82 -25.31
C ARG A 93 6.97 4.88 -26.46
N PHE A 94 6.23 3.79 -26.64
CA PHE A 94 6.46 2.79 -27.68
C PHE A 94 5.32 2.69 -28.71
N GLY A 95 4.30 3.56 -28.65
CA GLY A 95 3.13 3.58 -29.52
C GLY A 95 2.93 4.93 -30.23
N PRO A 96 1.97 5.06 -31.17
CA PRO A 96 1.70 6.31 -31.85
C PRO A 96 1.20 7.40 -30.87
N VAL A 97 1.64 8.64 -31.09
CA VAL A 97 1.43 9.82 -30.24
C VAL A 97 -0.05 9.99 -29.85
N ALA A 98 -0.36 10.03 -28.55
CA ALA A 98 -1.73 10.15 -28.03
C ALA A 98 -2.01 11.54 -27.38
N ASP A 99 -3.30 11.90 -27.34
CA ASP A 99 -3.87 13.21 -27.00
C ASP A 99 -3.41 13.88 -25.69
N SER A 100 -3.06 15.17 -25.79
CA SER A 100 -2.52 16.03 -24.71
C SER A 100 -3.48 16.32 -23.54
N ARG A 101 -4.78 16.00 -23.65
CA ARG A 101 -5.77 16.24 -22.58
C ARG A 101 -5.80 15.15 -21.51
N ALA A 102 -5.44 13.90 -21.85
CA ALA A 102 -5.36 12.81 -20.89
C ALA A 102 -4.13 12.94 -19.97
N ALA A 103 -3.10 13.69 -20.39
CA ALA A 103 -1.82 13.83 -19.69
C ALA A 103 -1.97 14.45 -18.29
N ARG A 104 -2.69 15.57 -18.14
CA ARG A 104 -2.80 16.29 -16.85
C ARG A 104 -3.36 15.47 -15.69
N TRP A 105 -4.42 14.68 -15.94
CA TRP A 105 -5.01 13.84 -14.90
C TRP A 105 -4.10 12.65 -14.55
N LEU A 106 -3.36 12.11 -15.53
CA LEU A 106 -2.39 11.04 -15.32
C LEU A 106 -1.17 11.54 -14.54
N ASP A 107 -0.69 12.75 -14.82
CA ASP A 107 0.40 13.40 -14.09
C ASP A 107 0.02 13.66 -12.62
N TRP A 108 -1.22 14.09 -12.40
CA TRP A 108 -1.74 14.32 -11.05
C TRP A 108 -1.90 13.02 -10.25
N LEU A 109 -2.33 11.94 -10.89
CA LEU A 109 -2.37 10.59 -10.28
C LEU A 109 -0.96 10.05 -10.01
N GLY A 110 -0.01 10.30 -10.91
CA GLY A 110 1.41 10.00 -10.70
C GLY A 110 1.93 10.69 -9.44
N TYR A 111 1.69 12.01 -9.33
CA TYR A 111 2.03 12.80 -8.16
C TYR A 111 1.46 12.20 -6.86
N LEU A 112 0.17 11.87 -6.82
CA LEU A 112 -0.49 11.29 -5.64
C LEU A 112 0.08 9.94 -5.23
N SER A 113 0.47 9.11 -6.19
CA SER A 113 1.15 7.83 -5.93
C SER A 113 2.63 7.98 -5.54
N GLY A 114 3.14 9.21 -5.48
CA GLY A 114 4.54 9.52 -5.21
C GLY A 114 5.50 9.23 -6.38
N ARG A 115 5.01 8.65 -7.48
CA ARG A 115 5.75 8.47 -8.74
C ARG A 115 5.61 9.72 -9.60
N ARG A 116 6.51 10.68 -9.43
CA ARG A 116 6.56 11.89 -10.26
C ARG A 116 6.78 11.48 -11.72
N ALA A 117 5.90 11.93 -12.63
CA ALA A 117 6.09 11.79 -14.07
C ALA A 117 7.16 12.74 -14.64
N ASP A 118 7.51 13.79 -13.89
CA ASP A 118 8.15 15.01 -14.44
C ASP A 118 9.47 15.38 -13.76
N GLY A 119 10.32 14.40 -13.44
CA GLY A 119 11.61 14.70 -12.81
C GLY A 119 12.60 13.55 -12.69
N ASP A 120 12.22 12.36 -13.12
CA ASP A 120 13.11 11.21 -13.20
C ASP A 120 13.58 10.98 -14.65
N GLU A 121 13.67 12.05 -15.45
CA GLU A 121 14.37 11.99 -16.74
C GLU A 121 15.89 11.83 -16.57
N ASP A 122 16.43 12.02 -15.36
CA ASP A 122 17.85 11.80 -15.11
C ASP A 122 18.21 10.33 -14.93
N PHE A 123 17.36 9.46 -14.37
CA PHE A 123 17.78 8.07 -14.14
C PHE A 123 17.82 7.24 -15.45
N PRO A 124 16.77 7.17 -16.29
CA PRO A 124 16.84 6.50 -17.59
C PRO A 124 17.77 7.23 -18.56
N GLY A 125 17.93 8.56 -18.44
CA GLY A 125 18.85 9.35 -19.27
C GLY A 125 20.32 9.19 -18.87
N ALA A 126 20.62 9.07 -17.58
CA ALA A 126 21.94 8.71 -17.06
C ALA A 126 22.25 7.24 -17.33
N LEU A 127 21.31 6.32 -17.12
CA LEU A 127 21.46 4.92 -17.54
C LEU A 127 21.69 4.84 -19.04
N ARG A 128 20.91 5.52 -19.89
CA ARG A 128 21.11 5.51 -21.35
C ARG A 128 22.48 6.06 -21.76
N ARG A 129 22.99 7.10 -21.07
CA ARG A 129 24.36 7.61 -21.25
C ARG A 129 25.41 6.59 -20.81
N TRP A 130 25.19 5.92 -19.68
CA TRP A 130 26.11 4.90 -19.15
C TRP A 130 26.09 3.61 -20.01
N TYR A 131 24.92 3.22 -20.50
CA TYR A 131 24.69 2.13 -21.46
C TYR A 131 25.28 2.41 -22.84
N GLY A 132 25.29 3.66 -23.30
CA GLY A 132 25.95 4.05 -24.55
C GLY A 132 27.46 3.80 -24.55
N ASN A 133 28.07 3.73 -23.36
CA ASN A 133 29.51 3.48 -23.17
C ASN A 133 29.85 2.02 -22.83
N ALA A 134 28.87 1.16 -22.53
CA ALA A 134 29.10 -0.25 -22.19
C ALA A 134 29.42 -1.06 -23.46
N ARG A 135 30.70 -1.44 -23.63
CA ARG A 135 31.23 -2.09 -24.84
C ARG A 135 30.93 -3.60 -24.96
N SER A 136 30.47 -4.28 -23.90
CA SER A 136 30.34 -5.75 -23.85
C SER A 136 28.88 -6.24 -23.74
N ARG A 137 28.58 -7.43 -24.33
CA ARG A 137 27.24 -8.06 -24.22
C ARG A 137 26.91 -8.50 -22.81
N GLU A 138 27.91 -8.99 -22.10
CA GLU A 138 27.82 -9.58 -20.76
C GLU A 138 27.58 -8.50 -19.70
N ASP A 139 28.27 -7.36 -19.81
CA ASP A 139 28.12 -6.22 -18.89
C ASP A 139 26.67 -5.70 -18.87
N PHE A 140 26.00 -5.70 -20.03
CA PHE A 140 24.60 -5.28 -20.12
C PHE A 140 23.64 -6.22 -19.39
N ALA A 141 23.82 -7.54 -19.55
CA ALA A 141 22.96 -8.53 -18.91
C ALA A 141 23.07 -8.42 -17.38
N HIS A 142 24.29 -8.29 -16.88
CA HIS A 142 24.53 -8.05 -15.45
C HIS A 142 23.85 -6.77 -14.97
N LEU A 143 23.97 -5.66 -15.70
CA LEU A 143 23.33 -4.39 -15.30
C LEU A 143 21.80 -4.42 -15.34
N SER A 144 21.20 -5.10 -16.33
CA SER A 144 19.74 -5.28 -16.36
C SER A 144 19.25 -6.12 -15.18
N ASP A 145 20.00 -7.15 -14.81
CA ASP A 145 19.66 -8.01 -13.68
C ASP A 145 19.76 -7.23 -12.36
N TYR A 146 20.83 -6.46 -12.16
CA TYR A 146 20.97 -5.55 -11.01
C TYR A 146 19.82 -4.55 -10.93
N PHE A 147 19.39 -4.00 -12.07
CA PHE A 147 18.28 -3.06 -12.11
C PHE A 147 16.95 -3.71 -11.72
N LEU A 148 16.66 -4.92 -12.22
CA LEU A 148 15.47 -5.67 -11.84
C LEU A 148 15.47 -6.01 -10.35
N LEU A 149 16.62 -6.37 -9.80
CA LEU A 149 16.76 -6.61 -8.36
C LEU A 149 16.45 -5.35 -7.55
N LEU A 150 16.99 -4.19 -7.94
CA LEU A 150 16.72 -2.90 -7.29
C LEU A 150 15.24 -2.52 -7.36
N ARG A 151 14.58 -2.67 -8.51
CA ARG A 151 13.12 -2.44 -8.64
C ARG A 151 12.31 -3.40 -7.77
N GLY A 152 12.71 -4.67 -7.71
CA GLY A 152 12.10 -5.65 -6.83
C GLY A 152 12.16 -5.21 -5.35
N GLN A 153 13.31 -4.74 -4.89
CA GLN A 153 13.47 -4.19 -3.54
C GLN A 153 12.62 -2.94 -3.31
N GLN A 154 12.57 -2.03 -4.29
CA GLN A 154 11.75 -0.82 -4.21
C GLN A 154 10.25 -1.14 -4.09
N HIS A 155 9.75 -2.13 -4.83
CA HIS A 155 8.36 -2.58 -4.70
C HIS A 155 8.07 -3.19 -3.34
N GLN A 156 9.01 -3.95 -2.77
CA GLN A 156 8.86 -4.48 -1.41
C GLN A 156 8.78 -3.34 -0.38
N HIS A 157 9.63 -2.33 -0.52
CA HIS A 157 9.63 -1.16 0.34
C HIS A 157 8.32 -0.36 0.22
N ASN A 158 7.88 -0.08 -1.01
CA ASN A 158 6.64 0.65 -1.29
C ASN A 158 5.37 -0.06 -0.81
N PHE A 159 5.39 -1.38 -0.62
CA PHE A 159 4.23 -2.12 -0.11
C PHE A 159 4.35 -2.46 1.38
N ALA A 160 5.39 -1.99 2.06
CA ALA A 160 5.61 -2.22 3.48
C ALA A 160 4.42 -1.79 4.37
N PRO A 161 3.74 -0.65 4.14
CA PRO A 161 2.58 -0.26 4.96
C PRO A 161 1.41 -1.26 4.89
N ILE A 162 1.21 -1.89 3.73
CA ILE A 162 0.18 -2.94 3.56
C ILE A 162 0.61 -4.19 4.32
N GLY A 163 1.90 -4.58 4.24
CA GLY A 163 2.47 -5.67 5.01
C GLY A 163 2.33 -5.46 6.52
N PHE A 164 2.58 -4.24 7.00
CA PHE A 164 2.38 -3.87 8.40
C PHE A 164 0.92 -4.02 8.82
N ALA A 165 -0.03 -3.55 8.00
CA ALA A 165 -1.46 -3.69 8.29
C ALA A 165 -1.92 -5.16 8.37
N ILE A 166 -1.35 -6.05 7.55
CA ILE A 166 -1.61 -7.50 7.60
C ILE A 166 -1.24 -8.07 8.96
N TRP A 167 -0.18 -7.57 9.60
CA TRP A 167 0.24 -8.01 10.92
C TRP A 167 -0.58 -7.33 12.05
N VAL A 168 -0.85 -6.04 11.93
CA VAL A 168 -1.52 -5.26 12.97
C VAL A 168 -3.00 -5.62 13.13
N LEU A 169 -3.74 -5.85 12.05
CA LEU A 169 -5.20 -6.08 12.13
C LEU A 169 -5.58 -7.30 12.99
N PRO A 170 -4.95 -8.49 12.82
CA PRO A 170 -5.19 -9.63 13.71
C PRO A 170 -4.73 -9.36 15.15
N LEU A 171 -3.62 -8.66 15.34
CA LEU A 171 -3.10 -8.32 16.66
C LEU A 171 -4.07 -7.41 17.42
N LEU A 172 -4.64 -6.40 16.76
CA LEU A 172 -5.71 -5.57 17.34
C LEU A 172 -6.94 -6.43 17.70
N GLY A 173 -7.32 -7.36 16.82
CA GLY A 173 -8.41 -8.30 17.12
C GLY A 173 -8.15 -9.13 18.38
N PHE A 174 -6.92 -9.59 18.59
CA PHE A 174 -6.49 -10.31 19.80
C PHE A 174 -6.43 -9.40 21.03
N ILE A 175 -5.95 -8.16 20.91
CA ILE A 175 -6.00 -7.19 22.01
C ILE A 175 -7.45 -6.96 22.44
N GLY A 176 -8.36 -6.86 21.49
CA GLY A 176 -9.79 -6.73 21.77
C GLY A 176 -10.37 -7.95 22.51
N THR A 177 -9.92 -9.19 22.22
CA THR A 177 -10.35 -10.36 23.01
C THR A 177 -9.85 -10.30 24.43
N VAL A 178 -8.58 -9.94 24.63
CA VAL A 178 -8.00 -9.83 25.97
C VAL A 178 -8.82 -8.83 26.78
N VAL A 179 -9.08 -7.64 26.23
CA VAL A 179 -9.90 -6.61 26.89
C VAL A 179 -11.31 -7.12 27.18
N GLY A 180 -11.99 -7.73 26.21
CA GLY A 180 -13.37 -8.20 26.40
C GLY A 180 -13.50 -9.36 27.38
N ILE A 181 -12.54 -10.29 27.39
CA ILE A 181 -12.51 -11.39 28.36
C ILE A 181 -12.22 -10.87 29.76
N THR A 182 -11.28 -9.92 29.92
CA THR A 182 -11.03 -9.29 31.22
C THR A 182 -12.28 -8.59 31.75
N GLN A 183 -13.04 -7.88 30.91
CA GLN A 183 -14.33 -7.30 31.29
C GLN A 183 -15.34 -8.37 31.69
N ALA A 184 -15.40 -9.48 30.95
CA ALA A 184 -16.32 -10.55 31.25
C ALA A 184 -16.02 -11.22 32.60
N ILE A 185 -14.74 -11.44 32.93
CA ILE A 185 -14.32 -12.00 34.22
C ILE A 185 -14.75 -11.08 35.37
N GLY A 186 -14.52 -9.76 35.25
CA GLY A 186 -14.98 -8.81 36.27
C GLY A 186 -16.51 -8.77 36.43
N GLY A 187 -17.26 -9.00 35.34
CA GLY A 187 -18.71 -9.17 35.39
C GLY A 187 -19.15 -10.43 36.14
N LEU A 188 -18.37 -11.51 36.08
CA LEU A 188 -18.67 -12.76 36.77
C LEU A 188 -18.54 -12.60 38.30
N GLU A 189 -17.54 -11.85 38.77
CA GLU A 189 -17.38 -11.51 40.18
C GLU A 189 -18.58 -10.70 40.73
N GLN A 190 -19.18 -9.85 39.90
CA GLN A 190 -20.41 -9.14 40.25
C GLN A 190 -21.63 -10.07 40.22
N ALA A 191 -21.65 -11.02 39.27
CA ALA A 191 -22.78 -11.93 39.06
C ALA A 191 -23.00 -12.90 40.24
N VAL A 192 -21.94 -13.24 40.98
CA VAL A 192 -22.05 -14.09 42.18
C VAL A 192 -22.66 -13.36 43.39
N THR A 193 -22.77 -12.03 43.35
CA THR A 193 -23.43 -11.25 44.39
C THR A 193 -24.93 -11.17 44.10
N PRO A 194 -25.83 -11.64 44.98
CA PRO A 194 -27.27 -11.70 44.69
C PRO A 194 -27.89 -10.36 44.27
N ALA A 195 -27.42 -9.25 44.88
CA ALA A 195 -27.90 -7.90 44.58
C ALA A 195 -27.44 -7.38 43.19
N ALA A 196 -26.40 -7.96 42.60
CA ALA A 196 -25.79 -7.51 41.34
C ALA A 196 -25.77 -8.61 40.26
N ALA A 197 -26.51 -9.71 40.47
CA ALA A 197 -26.48 -10.88 39.59
C ALA A 197 -26.82 -10.55 38.13
N ALA A 198 -27.91 -9.79 37.92
CA ALA A 198 -28.37 -9.40 36.59
C ALA A 198 -27.41 -8.43 35.88
N SER A 199 -26.90 -7.43 36.59
CA SER A 199 -25.90 -6.50 36.04
C SER A 199 -24.58 -7.19 35.73
N GLY A 200 -24.12 -8.09 36.60
CA GLY A 200 -22.91 -8.88 36.38
C GLY A 200 -23.02 -9.74 35.13
N LEU A 201 -24.14 -10.44 34.94
CA LEU A 201 -24.38 -11.24 33.73
C LEU A 201 -24.43 -10.36 32.47
N SER A 202 -25.04 -9.18 32.53
CA SER A 202 -25.02 -8.22 31.42
C SER A 202 -23.59 -7.79 31.06
N THR A 203 -22.75 -7.53 32.07
CA THR A 203 -21.32 -7.20 31.88
C THR A 203 -20.56 -8.36 31.26
N VAL A 204 -20.80 -9.60 31.70
CA VAL A 204 -20.20 -10.82 31.11
C VAL A 204 -20.52 -10.91 29.61
N LEU A 205 -21.81 -10.82 29.26
CA LEU A 205 -22.26 -10.92 27.89
C LEU A 205 -21.74 -9.76 27.03
N GLY A 206 -21.67 -8.55 27.59
CA GLY A 206 -21.09 -7.37 26.93
C GLY A 206 -19.61 -7.54 26.62
N GLY A 207 -18.81 -8.00 27.59
CA GLY A 207 -17.38 -8.25 27.41
C GLY A 207 -17.09 -9.36 26.39
N LEU A 208 -17.84 -10.47 26.46
CA LEU A 208 -17.73 -11.55 25.47
C LEU A 208 -18.11 -11.07 24.07
N LYS A 209 -19.22 -10.31 23.95
CA LYS A 209 -19.64 -9.71 22.69
C LYS A 209 -18.56 -8.80 22.11
N PHE A 210 -17.95 -7.95 22.94
CA PHE A 210 -16.83 -7.09 22.54
C PHE A 210 -15.66 -7.92 22.01
N ALA A 211 -15.22 -8.93 22.77
CA ALA A 211 -14.12 -9.82 22.39
C ALA A 211 -14.34 -10.48 21.02
N PHE A 212 -15.51 -11.10 20.82
CA PHE A 212 -15.83 -11.77 19.56
C PHE A 212 -15.90 -10.79 18.38
N ASP A 213 -16.53 -9.63 18.58
CA ASP A 213 -16.68 -8.62 17.52
C ASP A 213 -15.31 -8.11 17.05
N THR A 214 -14.38 -7.83 17.98
CA THR A 214 -13.04 -7.33 17.63
C THR A 214 -12.19 -8.36 16.91
N THR A 215 -12.24 -9.64 17.30
CA THR A 215 -11.50 -10.71 16.58
C THR A 215 -12.06 -10.91 15.19
N PHE A 216 -13.39 -10.98 15.09
CA PHE A 216 -14.06 -11.19 13.81
C PHE A 216 -13.67 -10.10 12.83
N ILE A 217 -13.74 -8.82 13.25
CA ILE A 217 -13.34 -7.69 12.41
C ILE A 217 -11.84 -7.77 12.06
N GLY A 218 -10.95 -8.08 13.01
CA GLY A 218 -9.52 -8.21 12.74
C GLY A 218 -9.19 -9.24 11.66
N LEU A 219 -9.84 -10.41 11.71
CA LEU A 219 -9.65 -11.48 10.74
C LEU A 219 -10.34 -11.18 9.40
N VAL A 220 -11.56 -10.64 9.42
CA VAL A 220 -12.28 -10.33 8.17
C VAL A 220 -11.59 -9.24 7.37
N LEU A 221 -11.00 -8.24 8.04
CA LEU A 221 -10.29 -7.16 7.36
C LEU A 221 -8.89 -7.57 6.86
N VAL A 222 -8.23 -8.56 7.47
CA VAL A 222 -6.90 -9.00 7.03
C VAL A 222 -6.94 -9.72 5.68
N ILE A 223 -7.99 -10.51 5.43
CA ILE A 223 -8.16 -11.30 4.19
C ILE A 223 -8.09 -10.42 2.92
N PRO A 224 -8.93 -9.38 2.75
CA PRO A 224 -8.84 -8.50 1.60
C PRO A 224 -7.53 -7.70 1.57
N THR A 225 -6.95 -7.37 2.74
CA THR A 225 -5.65 -6.69 2.79
C THR A 225 -4.52 -7.53 2.20
N MET A 226 -4.51 -8.85 2.49
CA MET A 226 -3.59 -9.79 1.86
C MET A 226 -3.81 -9.87 0.34
N LEU A 227 -5.07 -9.86 -0.11
CA LEU A 227 -5.40 -9.86 -1.53
C LEU A 227 -4.89 -8.59 -2.24
N TYR A 228 -4.98 -7.42 -1.61
CA TYR A 228 -4.43 -6.17 -2.15
C TYR A 228 -2.92 -6.27 -2.36
N LEU A 229 -2.19 -6.78 -1.36
CA LEU A 229 -0.74 -6.95 -1.47
C LEU A 229 -0.38 -7.93 -2.59
N LEU A 230 -1.09 -9.06 -2.70
CA LEU A 230 -0.88 -10.03 -3.76
C LEU A 230 -1.13 -9.42 -5.14
N ALA A 231 -2.25 -8.70 -5.31
CA ALA A 231 -2.61 -8.06 -6.57
C ALA A 231 -1.59 -6.99 -7.00
N LEU A 232 -1.10 -6.18 -6.06
CA LEU A 232 -0.08 -5.17 -6.31
C LEU A 232 1.26 -5.79 -6.70
N ARG A 233 1.71 -6.82 -5.98
CA ARG A 233 2.94 -7.55 -6.30
C ARG A 233 2.88 -8.20 -7.68
N ALA A 234 1.79 -8.90 -7.99
CA ALA A 234 1.60 -9.54 -9.29
C ALA A 234 1.64 -8.52 -10.44
N ARG A 235 1.08 -7.33 -10.24
CA ARG A 235 1.10 -6.27 -11.26
C ARG A 235 2.46 -5.61 -11.40
N ALA A 236 3.14 -5.34 -10.30
CA ALA A 236 4.51 -4.81 -10.32
C ALA A 236 5.44 -5.76 -11.08
N GLN A 237 5.43 -7.05 -10.72
CA GLN A 237 6.23 -8.09 -11.40
C GLN A 237 5.93 -8.18 -12.90
N LYS A 238 4.65 -8.12 -13.29
CA LYS A 238 4.28 -8.13 -14.71
C LYS A 238 4.83 -6.92 -15.46
N LEU A 239 4.82 -5.75 -14.82
CA LEU A 239 5.34 -4.52 -15.41
C LEU A 239 6.86 -4.59 -15.58
N ASP A 240 7.58 -5.10 -14.58
CA ASP A 240 9.02 -5.31 -14.62
C ASP A 240 9.42 -6.28 -15.75
N MET A 241 8.64 -7.34 -15.97
CA MET A 241 8.87 -8.29 -17.06
C MET A 241 8.68 -7.66 -18.44
N VAL A 242 7.65 -6.82 -18.63
CA VAL A 242 7.42 -6.07 -19.88
C VAL A 242 8.58 -5.08 -20.11
N TYR A 243 9.04 -4.41 -19.07
CA TYR A 243 10.18 -3.50 -19.16
C TYR A 243 11.45 -4.23 -19.61
N TYR A 244 11.71 -5.41 -19.03
CA TYR A 244 12.83 -6.27 -19.42
C TYR A 244 12.76 -6.71 -20.89
N GLN A 245 11.60 -7.15 -21.36
CA GLN A 245 11.41 -7.51 -22.78
C GLN A 245 11.73 -6.35 -23.72
N ILE A 246 11.23 -5.15 -23.42
CA ILE A 246 11.49 -3.95 -24.22
C ILE A 246 12.99 -3.60 -24.28
N LEU A 247 13.70 -3.77 -23.15
CA LEU A 247 15.15 -3.54 -23.10
C LEU A 247 15.92 -4.54 -24.00
N LEU A 248 15.48 -5.79 -24.05
CA LEU A 248 16.07 -6.81 -24.91
C LEU A 248 15.79 -6.54 -26.40
N ASP A 249 14.55 -6.21 -26.76
CA ASP A 249 14.15 -6.00 -28.17
C ASP A 249 14.90 -4.85 -28.85
N ARG A 250 15.10 -3.72 -28.13
CA ARG A 250 15.89 -2.59 -28.67
C ARG A 250 17.31 -2.98 -29.02
N ARG A 251 17.89 -3.97 -28.35
CA ARG A 251 19.24 -4.46 -28.64
C ARG A 251 19.30 -5.25 -29.94
N PHE A 252 18.31 -6.11 -30.19
CA PHE A 252 18.29 -6.93 -31.40
C PHE A 252 18.16 -6.09 -32.67
N HIS A 253 17.39 -4.99 -32.61
CA HIS A 253 17.27 -4.06 -33.73
C HIS A 253 18.48 -3.12 -33.91
N ALA A 254 19.20 -2.76 -32.84
CA ALA A 254 20.41 -1.95 -32.95
C ALA A 254 21.65 -2.75 -33.40
N ALA A 255 21.62 -4.08 -33.31
CA ALA A 255 22.71 -4.96 -33.74
C ALA A 255 22.59 -5.42 -35.21
N SER A 256 21.46 -5.15 -35.87
CA SER A 256 21.18 -5.53 -37.27
C SER A 256 21.23 -4.36 -38.26
N ALA A 257 21.60 -3.16 -37.81
CA ALA A 257 21.84 -1.95 -38.59
C ALA A 257 23.31 -1.54 -38.48
#